data_AF-A0A353M105-F1
#
_entry.id   AF-A0A353M105-F1
#
_cell.length_a   1.000
_cell.length_b   1.000
_cell.length_c   1.000
_cell.angle_alpha   90.00
_cell.angle_beta   90.00
_cell.angle_gamma   90.00
#
_symmetry.space_group_name_H-M   'P 1'
#
loop_
_entity.id
_entity.type
_entity.pdbx_description
1 polymer ?
#
loop_
_entity_poly.entity_id
_entity_poly.type
_entity_poly.pdbx_seq_one_letter_code
_entity_poly.pdbx_strand_id
1 'polypeptide(L)'
;MTKQIVQVEGKSLQLSNLDKVLWPKAGLTKAHLLNYHASVYPFTKVHWKDRALTLTRYPHGVEGEFFYQKNVPSSAPSWVKTHRM
;
A
#
# COMPACT_ATOMS: atom_id res chain seq x y z
N MET A 1 15.87 8.64 7.12
CA MET A 1 14.58 8.07 6.69
C MET A 1 13.90 7.45 7.90
N THR A 2 12.78 8.00 8.33
CA THR A 2 12.04 7.52 9.51
C THR A 2 11.38 6.19 9.17
N LYS A 3 11.74 5.14 9.92
CA LYS A 3 11.08 3.83 9.88
C LYS A 3 10.15 3.79 11.08
N GLN A 4 8.87 3.53 10.84
CA GLN A 4 7.88 3.42 11.90
C GLN A 4 7.28 2.02 11.87
N ILE A 5 7.21 1.36 13.02
CA ILE A 5 6.51 0.09 13.17
C ILE A 5 5.10 0.40 13.65
N VAL A 6 4.10 -0.17 12.98
CA VAL A 6 2.68 -0.05 13.35
C VAL A 6 2.06 -1.42 13.54
N GLN A 7 1.01 -1.50 14.36
CA GLN A 7 0.21 -2.71 14.56
C GLN A 7 -1.12 -2.57 13.83
N VAL A 8 -1.47 -3.54 13.00
CA VAL A 8 -2.74 -3.60 12.26
C VAL A 8 -3.33 -4.99 12.44
N GLU A 9 -4.46 -5.09 13.14
CA GLU A 9 -5.14 -6.37 13.40
C GLU A 9 -4.19 -7.47 13.95
N GLY A 10 -3.31 -7.09 14.90
CA GLY A 10 -2.32 -7.99 15.50
C GLY A 10 -1.10 -8.30 14.62
N LYS A 11 -0.94 -7.60 13.50
CA LYS A 11 0.20 -7.76 12.57
C LYS A 11 1.11 -6.53 12.63
N SER A 12 2.41 -6.78 12.77
CA SER A 12 3.45 -5.74 12.73
C SER A 12 3.80 -5.38 11.29
N LEU A 13 3.78 -4.08 10.97
CA LEU A 13 4.15 -3.55 9.66
C LEU A 13 5.19 -2.45 9.81
N GLN A 14 6.26 -2.53 9.03
CA GLN A 14 7.26 -1.48 8.93
C GLN A 14 6.90 -0.51 7.79
N LEU A 15 6.65 0.73 8.16
CA LEU A 15 6.41 1.83 7.25
C LEU A 15 7.69 2.66 7.09
N SER A 16 7.90 3.18 5.89
CA SER A 16 9.04 4.02 5.54
C SER A 16 8.62 5.12 4.59
N ASN A 17 9.38 6.22 4.57
CA ASN A 17 9.21 7.34 3.65
C ASN A 17 7.79 7.94 3.71
N LEU A 18 7.26 8.11 4.92
CA LEU A 18 5.91 8.62 5.14
C LEU A 18 5.72 10.05 4.62
N ASP A 19 6.76 10.88 4.74
CA ASP A 19 6.76 12.27 4.27
C ASP A 19 6.98 12.40 2.76
N LYS A 20 7.19 11.28 2.04
CA LYS A 20 7.42 11.31 0.60
C LYS A 20 6.16 11.80 -0.11
N VAL A 21 6.28 12.92 -0.82
CA VAL A 21 5.21 13.47 -1.68
C VAL A 21 5.00 12.54 -2.87
N LEU A 22 3.77 12.05 -3.03
CA LEU A 22 3.35 11.20 -4.15
C LEU A 22 2.49 11.96 -5.17
N TRP A 23 1.76 12.99 -4.73
CA TRP A 23 1.02 13.92 -5.60
C TRP A 23 1.52 15.37 -5.39
N PRO A 24 2.54 15.82 -6.14
CA PRO A 24 3.15 17.14 -5.97
C PRO A 24 2.14 18.29 -6.06
N LYS A 25 1.26 18.26 -7.06
CA LYS A 25 0.25 19.31 -7.28
C LYS A 25 -0.74 19.47 -6.12
N ALA A 26 -1.00 18.41 -5.37
CA ALA A 26 -1.92 18.40 -4.24
C ALA A 26 -1.20 18.40 -2.87
N GLY A 27 0.13 18.37 -2.86
CA GLY A 27 0.93 18.25 -1.64
C GLY A 27 0.68 16.95 -0.85
N LEU A 28 0.17 15.88 -1.47
CA LEU A 28 -0.18 14.65 -0.74
C LEU A 28 0.99 13.68 -0.63
N THR A 29 1.22 13.19 0.59
CA THR A 29 2.32 12.29 0.93
C THR A 29 1.88 10.83 0.97
N LYS A 30 2.86 9.93 1.11
CA LYS A 30 2.62 8.51 1.37
C LYS A 30 1.82 8.29 2.67
N ALA A 31 2.04 9.11 3.70
CA ALA A 31 1.25 9.06 4.93
C ALA A 31 -0.24 9.33 4.65
N HIS A 32 -0.56 10.34 3.83
CA HIS A 32 -1.94 10.65 3.45
C HIS A 32 -2.61 9.49 2.71
N LEU A 33 -1.89 8.82 1.79
CA LEU A 33 -2.40 7.65 1.08
C LEU A 33 -2.74 6.50 2.03
N LEU A 34 -1.84 6.19 2.98
CA LEU A 34 -2.08 5.12 3.96
C LEU A 34 -3.26 5.46 4.88
N ASN A 35 -3.34 6.71 5.35
CA ASN A 35 -4.46 7.18 6.17
C ASN A 35 -5.80 7.09 5.43
N TYR A 36 -5.83 7.48 4.15
CA TYR A 36 -7.01 7.35 3.30
C TYR A 36 -7.46 5.89 3.17
N HIS A 37 -6.55 4.97 2.85
CA HIS A 37 -6.90 3.56 2.74
C HIS A 37 -7.41 2.99 4.07
N ALA A 38 -6.81 3.36 5.19
CA ALA A 38 -7.26 2.92 6.51
C ALA A 38 -8.66 3.46 6.85
N SER A 39 -8.97 4.72 6.52
CA SER A 39 -10.27 5.33 6.83
C SER A 39 -11.41 4.76 6.01
N VAL A 40 -11.17 4.40 4.74
CA VAL A 40 -12.21 3.84 3.85
C VAL A 40 -12.33 2.32 3.95
N TYR A 41 -11.35 1.62 4.53
CA TYR A 41 -11.32 0.16 4.61
C TYR A 41 -12.60 -0.50 5.19
N PRO A 42 -13.26 0.04 6.24
CA PRO A 42 -14.50 -0.53 6.76
C PRO A 42 -15.60 -0.65 5.71
N PHE A 43 -15.62 0.27 4.73
CA PHE A 43 -16.59 0.32 3.64
C PHE A 43 -16.12 -0.47 2.42
N THR A 44 -14.82 -0.48 2.12
CA THR A 44 -14.29 -1.11 0.89
C THR A 44 -13.94 -2.59 1.04
N LYS A 45 -13.73 -3.09 2.27
CA LYS A 45 -13.24 -4.46 2.52
C LYS A 45 -14.08 -5.54 1.85
N VAL A 46 -15.40 -5.35 1.79
CA VAL A 46 -16.34 -6.33 1.20
C VAL A 46 -16.15 -6.49 -0.31
N HIS A 47 -15.64 -5.45 -0.97
CA HIS A 47 -15.43 -5.46 -2.42
C HIS A 47 -14.11 -6.13 -2.82
N TRP A 48 -13.11 -6.16 -1.94
CA TRP A 48 -11.78 -6.69 -2.24
C TRP A 48 -11.49 -8.04 -1.59
N LYS A 49 -12.30 -8.44 -0.60
CA LYS A 49 -12.14 -9.73 0.08
C LYS A 49 -12.20 -10.87 -0.94
N ASP A 50 -11.23 -11.79 -0.81
CA ASP A 50 -11.09 -13.01 -1.63
C ASP A 50 -10.99 -12.75 -3.15
N ARG A 51 -10.47 -11.58 -3.55
CA ARG A 51 -10.17 -11.25 -4.96
C ARG A 51 -8.67 -11.09 -5.19
N ALA A 52 -8.17 -11.60 -6.31
CA ALA A 52 -6.82 -11.33 -6.75
C ALA A 52 -6.67 -9.85 -7.15
N LEU A 53 -5.58 -9.21 -6.72
CA LEU A 53 -5.30 -7.80 -6.97
C LEU A 53 -4.08 -7.65 -7.88
N THR A 54 -4.20 -6.79 -8.90
CA THR A 54 -3.05 -6.21 -9.59
C THR A 54 -2.79 -4.83 -9.00
N LEU A 55 -1.53 -4.55 -8.64
CA LEU A 55 -1.14 -3.25 -8.10
C LEU A 55 -0.49 -2.40 -9.19
N THR A 56 -0.88 -1.13 -9.29
CA THR A 56 -0.14 -0.11 -10.02
C THR A 56 0.73 0.64 -9.02
N ARG A 57 2.04 0.62 -9.20
CA ARG A 57 2.99 1.17 -8.22
C ARG A 57 3.69 2.39 -8.80
N TYR A 58 3.74 3.46 -8.00
CA TYR A 58 4.41 4.73 -8.31
C TYR A 58 5.51 4.99 -7.26
N PRO A 59 6.68 4.31 -7.31
CA PRO A 59 7.70 4.45 -6.28
C PRO A 59 8.20 5.88 -6.14
N HIS A 60 8.14 6.69 -7.21
CA HIS A 60 8.62 8.07 -7.27
C HIS A 60 7.49 9.12 -7.36
N GLY A 61 6.24 8.74 -7.09
CA GLY A 61 5.07 9.63 -7.21
C GLY A 61 4.42 9.56 -8.59
N VAL A 62 3.26 10.21 -8.73
CA VAL A 62 2.37 10.05 -9.91
C VAL A 62 2.88 10.68 -11.19
N GLU A 63 3.87 11.56 -11.09
CA GLU A 63 4.54 12.19 -12.25
C GLU A 63 5.79 11.43 -12.70
N GLY A 64 6.18 10.37 -11.96
CA GLY A 64 7.33 9.52 -12.28
C GLY A 64 6.94 8.20 -12.95
N GLU A 65 7.93 7.33 -13.13
CA GLU A 65 7.71 5.98 -13.67
C GLU A 65 6.82 5.13 -12.76
N PHE A 66 6.02 4.29 -13.42
CA PHE A 66 5.13 3.35 -12.77
C PHE A 66 5.23 1.97 -13.41
N PHE A 67 4.81 0.96 -12.66
CA PHE A 67 4.72 -0.41 -13.18
C PHE A 67 3.54 -1.17 -12.58
N TYR A 68 3.09 -2.17 -13.32
CA TYR A 68 2.08 -3.12 -12.84
C TYR A 68 2.75 -4.30 -12.15
N GLN A 69 2.25 -4.66 -10.98
CA GLN A 69 2.68 -5.83 -10.22
C GLN A 69 1.50 -6.79 -10.08
N LYS A 70 1.55 -7.89 -10.83
CA LYS A 70 0.55 -8.98 -10.79
C LYS A 70 0.91 -10.06 -9.77
N ASN A 71 2.20 -10.43 -9.72
CA ASN A 71 2.69 -11.47 -8.82
C ASN A 71 3.11 -10.87 -7.48
N VAL A 72 2.90 -11.64 -6.41
CA VAL A 72 3.34 -11.28 -5.06
C VAL A 72 4.89 -11.20 -5.03
N PRO A 73 5.48 -10.14 -4.44
CA PRO A 73 6.94 -10.06 -4.31
C PRO A 73 7.41 -10.99 -3.19
N SER A 74 8.65 -11.48 -3.29
CA SER A 74 9.26 -12.35 -2.27
C SER A 74 9.36 -11.70 -0.87
N SER A 75 9.32 -10.38 -0.81
CA SER A 75 9.34 -9.59 0.42
C SER A 75 7.96 -9.40 1.08
N ALA A 76 6.88 -9.92 0.48
CA ALA A 76 5.56 -9.83 1.07
C ALA A 76 5.50 -10.63 2.39
N PRO A 77 4.84 -10.10 3.44
CA PRO A 77 4.64 -10.85 4.67
C PRO A 77 3.89 -12.16 4.44
N SER A 78 4.23 -13.20 5.21
CA SER A 78 3.66 -14.56 5.07
C SER A 78 2.14 -14.64 5.24
N TRP A 79 1.54 -13.67 5.91
CA TRP A 79 0.09 -13.61 6.12
C TRP A 79 -0.69 -13.03 4.93
N VAL A 80 -0.02 -12.52 3.89
CA VAL A 80 -0.67 -12.08 2.65
C VAL A 80 -1.15 -13.32 1.91
N LYS A 81 -2.47 -13.48 1.80
CA LYS A 81 -3.07 -14.60 1.06
C LYS A 81 -2.79 -14.45 -0.43
N THR A 82 -2.37 -15.54 -1.04
CA THR A 82 -2.10 -15.63 -2.48
C THR A 82 -2.91 -16.77 -3.06
N HIS A 83 -3.17 -16.70 -4.36
CA HIS A 83 -3.79 -17.78 -5.10
C HIS A 83 -2.99 -18.01 -6.38
N ARG A 84 -2.83 -19.28 -6.76
CA ARG A 84 -2.22 -19.66 -8.02
C ARG A 84 -3.36 -19.98 -8.98
N MET A 85 -3.41 -19.23 -10.08
CA MET A 85 -4.27 -19.57 -11.21
C MET A 85 -3.60 -20.64 -12.07
#